data_AF-A0A940Z8Y0-F1
#
_entry.id   AF-A0A940Z8Y0-F1
#
_cell.length_a   1.000
_cell.length_b   1.000
_cell.length_c   1.000
_cell.angle_alpha   90.00
_cell.angle_beta   90.00
_cell.angle_gamma   90.00
#
_symmetry.space_group_name_H-M   'P 1'
#
loop_
_entity.id
_entity.type
_entity.pdbx_description
1 polymer ?
#
loop_
_entity_poly.entity_id
_entity_poly.type
_entity_poly.pdbx_seq_one_letter_code
_entity_poly.pdbx_strand_id
1 'polypeptide(L)' 'MLDITRKTLTLEPQEVMEMERIVTDEDQVEAFIFLKKKIYQRLLTSQENRLKSHLDGCQDPASTFANKK' A
#
# COMPACT_ATOMS: atom_id res chain seq x y z
N MET A 1 -12.18 -9.51 -6.52
CA MET A 1 -12.01 -8.92 -7.85
C MET A 1 -10.63 -8.30 -7.89
N LEU A 2 -9.76 -8.73 -8.81
CA LEU A 2 -8.45 -8.09 -8.98
C LEU A 2 -8.67 -6.81 -9.78
N ASP A 3 -8.35 -5.66 -9.19
CA ASP A 3 -8.57 -4.36 -9.78
C ASP A 3 -7.22 -3.64 -9.92
N ILE A 4 -6.92 -3.11 -11.10
CA ILE A 4 -5.66 -2.42 -11.36
C ILE A 4 -5.84 -0.96 -10.98
N THR A 5 -5.30 -0.59 -9.82
CA THR A 5 -5.41 0.77 -9.29
C THR A 5 -4.06 1.48 -9.30
N ARG A 6 -4.02 2.70 -9.82
CA ARG A 6 -2.81 3.54 -9.75
C ARG A 6 -2.70 4.13 -8.34
N LYS A 7 -1.50 4.04 -7.76
CA LYS A 7 -1.16 4.62 -6.47
C LYS A 7 0.13 5.44 -6.57
N THR A 8 0.11 6.61 -5.96
CA THR A 8 1.31 7.44 -5.79
C THR A 8 1.87 7.16 -4.40
N LEU A 9 3.19 7.01 -4.33
CA LEU A 9 3.91 6.77 -3.09
C LEU A 9 5.08 7.76 -3.02
N THR A 10 5.19 8.45 -1.90
CA THR A 10 6.29 9.39 -1.66
C THR A 10 7.48 8.62 -1.10
N LEU A 11 8.65 8.86 -1.68
CA LEU A 11 9.92 8.37 -1.17
C LEU A 11 10.62 9.47 -0.39
N GLU A 12 11.21 9.10 0.74
CA GLU A 12 12.07 10.01 1.48
C GLU A 12 13.38 10.24 0.70
N PRO A 13 14.07 11.38 0.88
CA PRO A 13 15.31 11.67 0.17
C PRO A 13 16.35 10.54 0.25
N GLN A 14 16.49 9.90 1.41
CA GLN A 14 17.40 8.77 1.61
C GLN A 14 17.03 7.55 0.75
N GLU A 15 15.73 7.31 0.54
CA GLU A 15 15.24 6.19 -0.26
C GLU A 15 15.41 6.46 -1.75
N VAL A 16 15.37 7.73 -2.15
CA VAL A 16 15.71 8.14 -3.52
C VAL A 16 17.19 7.90 -3.79
N MET A 17 18.07 8.26 -2.85
CA MET A 17 19.52 8.00 -2.97
C MET A 17 19.83 6.49 -3.02
N GLU A 18 19.15 5.70 -2.19
CA GLU A 18 19.28 4.23 -2.20
C GLU A 18 18.84 3.65 -3.55
N MET A 19 17.73 4.12 -4.09
CA MET A 19 17.24 3.71 -5.41
C MET A 19 18.21 4.11 -6.54
N GLU A 20 18.76 5.32 -6.49
CA GLU A 20 19.75 5.79 -7.47
C GLU A 20 20.99 4.90 -7.48
N ARG A 21 21.50 4.52 -6.28
CA ARG A 21 22.62 3.59 -6.15
C ARG A 21 22.31 2.23 -6.77
N ILE A 22 21.16 1.64 -6.43
CA ILE A 22 20.74 0.33 -6.96
C ILE A 22 20.67 0.34 -8.49
N VAL A 23 20.10 1.40 -9.08
CA VAL A 23 20.00 1.54 -10.53
C VAL A 23 21.37 1.70 -11.18
N THR A 24 22.25 2.50 -10.57
CA THR A 24 23.60 2.76 -11.07
C THR A 24 24.47 1.50 -11.02
N ASP A 25 24.34 0.72 -9.96
CA ASP A 25 25.12 -0.52 -9.74
C ASP A 25 24.50 -1.73 -10.46
N GLU A 26 23.34 -1.57 -11.11
CA GLU A 26 22.53 -2.64 -11.72
C GLU A 26 22.25 -3.83 -10.77
N ASP A 27 22.17 -3.57 -9.45
CA ASP A 27 22.00 -4.61 -8.43
C ASP A 27 20.54 -5.11 -8.38
N GLN A 28 20.29 -6.20 -9.10
CA GLN A 28 18.96 -6.81 -9.16
C GLN A 28 18.48 -7.37 -7.82
N VAL A 29 19.39 -7.86 -6.98
CA VAL A 29 19.03 -8.45 -5.68
C VAL A 29 18.53 -7.34 -4.77
N GLU A 30 19.26 -6.23 -4.72
CA GLU A 30 18.88 -5.09 -3.90
C GLU A 30 17.64 -4.38 -4.46
N ALA A 31 17.49 -4.30 -5.79
CA ALA A 31 16.26 -3.81 -6.42
C ALA A 31 15.03 -4.60 -5.96
N PHE A 32 15.11 -5.93 -5.91
CA PHE A 32 14.01 -6.76 -5.43
C PHE A 32 13.70 -6.49 -3.94
N ILE A 33 14.74 -6.37 -3.11
CA ILE A 33 14.58 -6.08 -1.67
C ILE A 33 13.94 -4.70 -1.46
N PHE A 34 14.40 -3.69 -2.20
CA PHE A 34 13.87 -2.33 -2.16
C PHE A 34 12.38 -2.31 -2.54
N LEU A 35 12.02 -2.93 -3.66
CA LEU A 35 10.62 -3.05 -4.08
C LEU A 35 9.75 -3.72 -3.02
N LYS A 36 10.21 -4.85 -2.46
CA LYS A 36 9.45 -5.60 -1.45
C LYS A 36 9.22 -4.78 -0.18
N LYS A 37 10.28 -4.18 0.37
CA LYS A 37 10.24 -3.52 1.68
C LYS A 37 9.73 -2.09 1.63
N LYS A 38 10.15 -1.31 0.63
CA LYS A 38 9.86 0.13 0.56
C LYS A 38 8.58 0.42 -0.20
N ILE A 39 8.28 -0.34 -1.25
CA ILE A 39 7.11 -0.10 -2.09
C ILE A 39 5.93 -0.99 -1.70
N TYR A 40 6.08 -2.32 -1.81
CA TYR A 40 4.98 -3.26 -1.59
C TYR A 40 4.45 -3.22 -0.17
N GLN A 41 5.32 -3.21 0.83
CA GLN A 41 4.90 -3.17 2.23
C GLN A 41 4.10 -1.90 2.55
N ARG A 42 4.52 -0.73 2.06
CA ARG A 42 3.76 0.53 2.22
C ARG A 42 2.42 0.50 1.50
N LEU A 43 2.37 -0.07 0.30
CA LEU A 43 1.14 -0.23 -0.45
C LEU A 43 0.14 -1.14 0.29
N LEU A 44 0.62 -2.26 0.84
CA LEU A 44 -0.19 -3.18 1.67
C LEU A 44 -0.71 -2.47 2.92
N THR A 45 0.15 -1.81 3.69
CA THR A 45 -0.27 -1.06 4.88
C THR A 45 -1.30 0.02 4.55
N SER A 46 -1.14 0.72 3.42
CA SER A 46 -2.12 1.72 2.95
C SER A 46 -3.48 1.08 2.61
N GLN A 47 -3.49 -0.11 2.02
CA GLN A 47 -4.72 -0.84 1.73
C GLN A 47 -5.40 -1.37 2.99
N GLU A 48 -4.63 -1.95 3.92
CA GLU A 48 -5.15 -2.45 5.20
C GLU A 48 -5.77 -1.33 6.04
N ASN A 49 -5.11 -0.16 6.11
CA ASN A 49 -5.63 0.99 6.86
C ASN A 49 -6.93 1.53 6.25
N ARG A 50 -7.06 1.54 4.91
CA ARG A 50 -8.33 1.87 4.26
C ARG A 50 -9.40 0.86 4.59
N LEU A 51 -9.09 -0.44 4.54
CA LEU A 51 -10.05 -1.49 4.86
C LEU A 51 -10.55 -1.37 6.31
N LYS A 52 -9.65 -1.12 7.27
CA LYS A 52 -10.01 -0.85 8.67
C LYS A 52 -10.92 0.36 8.80
N SER A 53 -10.60 1.50 8.16
CA SER A 53 -11.46 2.68 8.22
C SER A 53 -12.88 2.45 7.67
N HIS A 54 -13.02 1.57 6.67
CA HIS A 54 -14.33 1.20 6.12
C HIS A 54 -15.10 0.24 7.05
N LEU A 55 -14.41 -0.62 7.80
CA LEU A 55 -15.02 -1.53 8.77
C LEU A 55 -15.38 -0.81 10.08
N ASP A 56 -14.48 0.04 10.60
CA ASP A 56 -14.69 0.79 11.85
C ASP A 56 -15.82 1.83 11.72
N GLY A 57 -16.07 2.35 10.51
CA GLY A 57 -17.22 3.23 10.23
C GLY A 57 -18.57 2.51 10.16
N CYS A 58 -18.60 1.18 10.17
CA CYS A 58 -19.82 0.39 10.08
C CYS A 58 -20.04 -0.38 11.39
N GLN A 59 -20.60 0.30 12.39
CA GLN A 59 -20.84 -0.30 13.71
C GLN A 59 -21.86 -1.46 13.67
N ASP A 60 -22.77 -1.48 12.70
CA ASP A 60 -23.65 -2.63 12.43
C ASP A 60 -24.30 -2.51 11.04
N PRO A 61 -23.63 -3.03 9.98
CA PRO A 61 -24.20 -3.02 8.64
C PRO A 61 -25.51 -3.82 8.60
N ALA A 62 -25.60 -4.93 9.34
CA ALA A 62 -26.71 -5.86 9.28
C ALA A 62 -28.02 -5.25 9.81
N SER A 63 -28.00 -4.54 10.94
CA SER A 63 -29.19 -3.83 11.43
C SER A 63 -29.60 -2.65 10.56
N THR A 64 -28.64 -1.99 9.90
CA THR A 64 -28.93 -0.89 8.95
C THR A 64 -29.69 -1.40 7.71
N PHE A 65 -29.37 -2.60 7.22
CA PHE A 65 -30.12 -3.24 6.14
C PHE A 65 -31.49 -3.75 6.59
N ALA A 66 -31.62 -4.22 7.83
CA ALA A 66 -32.89 -4.71 8.37
C ALA A 66 -33.91 -3.58 8.65
N ASN A 67 -33.45 -2.40 9.04
CA ASN A 67 -34.29 -1.23 9.35
C ASN A 67 -34.75 -0.42 8.11
N LYS A 68 -34.47 -0.90 6.90
CA LYS A 68 -34.91 -0.26 5.63
C LYS A 68 -36.19 -0.85 5.04
N LYS A 69 -37.05 -1.45 5.87
CA LYS A 69 -38.39 -1.94 5.48
C LYS A 69 -39.48 -0.99 5.93
#